data_AF-M5G254-F1
#
_entry.id   AF-M5G254-F1
#
_cell.length_a   1.000
_cell.length_b   1.000
_cell.length_c   1.000
_cell.angle_alpha   90.00
_cell.angle_beta   90.00
_cell.angle_gamma   90.00
#
_symmetry.space_group_name_H-M   'P 1'
#
loop_
_entity.id
_entity.type
_entity.pdbx_description
1 polymer ?
#
loop_
_entity_poly.entity_id
_entity_poly.type
_entity_poly.pdbx_seq_one_letter_code
_entity_poly.pdbx_strand_id
1 'polypeptide(L)'
;MSCAVTDGVAISCLCCAVHNCPLPLPSSHACFCIPHAHLEYVCIFPGCNAPTQLDMQTSEQEEEEEEEDEEDEENKVQVKVQDKQEQLQPKYKGLHFGRCRMHNKQFVVCPCSIVLAWATFYGSEGMFSVAPFLMSILPTCKAMPEVLFFDNNCTLGQYLIGRPEAKHFKETVLVVDVFHYKTKHADNNVYCSTHCNLASFPELYDLASETWTFNSSACKQTNTWICKYQGQLQEMSAIQFEFFLDEVIKARNEAIVEGLEH
;
A
#
# COMPACT_ATOMS: atom_id res chain seq x y z
N MET A 1 21.16 -15.59 12.79
CA MET A 1 20.45 -14.33 12.50
C MET A 1 19.46 -14.55 11.38
N SER A 2 18.18 -14.27 11.66
CA SER A 2 17.09 -14.35 10.68
C SER A 2 16.67 -12.96 10.23
N CYS A 3 16.23 -12.83 8.99
CA CYS A 3 15.85 -11.55 8.41
C CYS A 3 14.64 -11.69 7.49
N ALA A 4 13.76 -10.71 7.51
CA ALA A 4 12.70 -10.54 6.52
C ALA A 4 12.67 -9.10 6.01
N VAL A 5 12.18 -8.93 4.79
CA VAL A 5 11.99 -7.64 4.13
C VAL A 5 10.53 -7.53 3.75
N THR A 6 9.89 -6.42 4.08
CA THR A 6 8.50 -6.13 3.68
C THR A 6 8.42 -4.81 2.95
N ASP A 7 7.60 -4.78 1.90
CA ASP A 7 7.33 -3.61 1.08
C ASP A 7 6.00 -3.80 0.35
N GLY A 8 5.37 -2.68 0.00
CA GLY A 8 4.13 -2.63 -0.75
C GLY A 8 4.38 -2.45 -2.25
N VAL A 9 3.51 -3.03 -3.08
CA VAL A 9 3.47 -2.72 -4.50
C VAL A 9 2.04 -2.54 -4.99
N ALA A 10 1.83 -1.45 -5.73
CA ALA A 10 0.55 -1.13 -6.35
C ALA A 10 0.35 -2.01 -7.61
N ILE A 11 -0.06 -3.25 -7.39
CA ILE A 11 -0.48 -4.15 -8.48
C ILE A 11 -1.99 -4.05 -8.59
N SER A 12 -2.38 -3.17 -9.51
CA SER A 12 -3.74 -2.71 -9.71
C SER A 12 -4.73 -3.85 -9.96
N CYS A 13 -5.70 -4.03 -9.06
CA CYS A 13 -6.84 -4.92 -9.18
C CYS A 13 -8.08 -4.23 -8.59
N LEU A 14 -9.21 -4.38 -9.27
CA LEU A 14 -10.45 -3.67 -8.94
C LEU A 14 -10.98 -4.12 -7.58
N CYS A 15 -11.43 -3.16 -6.76
CA CYS A 15 -12.04 -3.44 -5.47
C CYS A 15 -13.28 -2.57 -5.26
N CYS A 16 -14.05 -2.91 -4.22
CA CYS A 16 -15.19 -2.11 -3.80
C CYS A 16 -14.74 -0.67 -3.46
N ALA A 17 -15.55 0.31 -3.87
CA ALA A 17 -15.30 1.72 -3.60
C ALA A 17 -15.45 2.13 -2.13
N VAL A 18 -16.08 1.28 -1.31
CA VAL A 18 -16.11 1.49 0.15
C VAL A 18 -14.72 1.27 0.72
N HIS A 19 -14.21 2.27 1.44
CA HIS A 19 -12.88 2.26 2.03
C HIS A 19 -12.66 1.00 2.90
N ASN A 20 -11.53 0.32 2.69
CA ASN A 20 -11.14 -0.93 3.36
C ASN A 20 -12.10 -2.11 3.20
N CYS A 21 -13.03 -2.08 2.23
CA CYS A 21 -13.89 -3.23 1.96
C CYS A 21 -13.09 -4.35 1.26
N PRO A 22 -12.99 -5.56 1.86
CA PRO A 22 -12.23 -6.66 1.27
C PRO A 22 -13.05 -7.52 0.31
N LEU A 23 -14.37 -7.28 0.22
CA LEU A 23 -15.26 -8.15 -0.54
C LEU A 23 -15.06 -7.95 -2.04
N PRO A 24 -15.01 -9.05 -2.81
CA PRO A 24 -14.81 -8.98 -4.25
C PRO A 24 -16.02 -8.34 -4.93
N LEU A 25 -15.74 -7.69 -6.07
CA LEU A 25 -16.79 -7.19 -6.95
C LEU A 25 -17.51 -8.35 -7.63
N PRO A 26 -18.83 -8.26 -7.86
CA PRO A 26 -19.58 -9.28 -8.58
C PRO A 26 -19.19 -9.36 -10.07
N SER A 27 -18.65 -8.27 -10.63
CA SER A 27 -18.14 -8.20 -12.01
C SER A 27 -17.04 -7.13 -12.13
N SER A 28 -16.31 -7.12 -13.25
CA SER A 28 -15.30 -6.10 -13.58
C SER A 28 -15.91 -4.72 -13.90
N HIS A 29 -17.23 -4.63 -14.06
CA HIS A 29 -17.95 -3.39 -14.32
C HIS A 29 -18.51 -2.75 -13.05
N ALA A 30 -18.64 -3.51 -11.96
CA ALA A 30 -19.20 -3.01 -10.72
C ALA A 30 -18.22 -2.09 -9.97
N CYS A 31 -18.73 -1.04 -9.32
CA CYS A 31 -17.96 -0.21 -8.37
C CYS A 31 -18.09 -0.72 -6.92
N PHE A 32 -19.16 -1.47 -6.62
CA PHE A 32 -19.49 -1.95 -5.29
C PHE A 32 -19.61 -3.48 -5.24
N CYS A 33 -19.27 -4.07 -4.10
CA CYS A 33 -19.53 -5.48 -3.82
C CYS A 33 -21.03 -5.69 -3.52
N ILE A 34 -21.50 -6.95 -3.49
CA ILE A 34 -22.92 -7.28 -3.29
C ILE A 34 -23.53 -6.58 -2.06
N PRO A 35 -22.90 -6.57 -0.87
CA PRO A 35 -23.45 -5.86 0.29
C PRO A 35 -23.52 -4.33 0.14
N HIS A 36 -22.67 -3.75 -0.70
CA HIS A 36 -22.61 -2.31 -0.95
C HIS A 36 -23.27 -1.89 -2.26
N ALA A 37 -23.95 -2.80 -2.97
CA ALA A 37 -24.60 -2.50 -4.25
C ALA A 37 -25.63 -1.36 -4.15
N HIS A 38 -26.24 -1.18 -2.97
CA HIS A 38 -27.16 -0.07 -2.73
C HIS A 38 -26.53 1.32 -2.85
N LEU A 39 -25.21 1.45 -2.67
CA LEU A 39 -24.48 2.72 -2.81
C LEU A 39 -24.30 3.15 -4.27
N GLU A 40 -24.57 2.28 -5.23
CA GLU A 40 -24.61 2.63 -6.66
C GLU A 40 -25.75 3.61 -6.97
N TYR A 41 -26.79 3.59 -6.13
CA TYR A 41 -27.97 4.44 -6.26
C TYR A 41 -27.95 5.62 -5.28
N VAL A 42 -26.81 5.90 -4.65
CA VAL A 42 -26.64 6.99 -3.69
C VAL A 42 -25.57 7.91 -4.24
N CYS A 43 -25.83 9.22 -4.14
CA CYS A 43 -24.87 10.19 -4.61
C CYS A 43 -23.49 10.04 -3.93
N ILE A 44 -22.44 10.20 -4.72
CA ILE A 44 -21.05 10.08 -4.29
C ILE A 44 -20.55 11.23 -3.40
N PHE A 45 -21.24 12.36 -3.36
CA PHE A 45 -20.82 13.51 -2.55
C PHE A 45 -20.88 13.23 -1.05
N PRO A 46 -19.83 13.60 -0.29
CA PRO A 46 -19.81 13.40 1.15
C PRO A 46 -20.97 14.10 1.87
N GLY A 47 -21.86 13.31 2.47
CA GLY A 47 -23.01 13.81 3.23
C GLY A 47 -24.31 13.86 2.43
N CYS A 48 -24.25 13.63 1.12
CA CYS A 48 -25.42 13.46 0.29
C CYS A 48 -25.98 12.05 0.44
N ASN A 49 -27.31 11.96 0.55
CA ASN A 49 -28.04 10.68 0.55
C ASN A 49 -29.12 10.68 -0.53
N ALA A 50 -29.05 11.60 -1.49
CA ALA A 50 -29.99 11.67 -2.59
C ALA A 50 -29.78 10.49 -3.55
N PRO A 51 -30.85 9.98 -4.17
CA PRO A 51 -30.74 8.96 -5.19
C PRO A 51 -30.03 9.53 -6.43
N THR A 52 -29.19 8.72 -7.06
CA THR A 52 -28.60 9.08 -8.36
C THR A 52 -29.59 8.88 -9.50
N GLN A 53 -29.43 9.67 -10.57
CA GLN A 53 -30.12 9.40 -11.83
C GLN A 53 -29.54 8.16 -12.54
N LEU A 54 -30.30 7.59 -13.47
CA LEU A 54 -29.85 6.45 -14.28
C LEU A 54 -28.57 6.83 -15.05
N ASP A 55 -27.51 6.02 -14.92
CA ASP A 55 -26.17 6.22 -15.50
C ASP A 55 -25.36 7.43 -14.96
N MET A 56 -25.79 8.06 -13.86
CA MET A 56 -25.06 9.14 -13.17
C MET A 56 -24.55 8.71 -11.79
N GLN A 57 -23.43 9.29 -11.34
CA GLN A 57 -22.88 9.04 -10.00
C GLN A 57 -23.26 10.13 -8.98
N THR A 58 -23.91 11.18 -9.47
CA THR A 58 -24.24 12.42 -8.77
C THR A 58 -25.75 12.65 -8.73
N SER A 59 -26.19 13.53 -7.84
CA SER A 59 -27.58 13.96 -7.77
C SER A 59 -27.79 15.23 -8.59
N GLU A 60 -29.01 15.47 -9.09
CA GLU A 60 -29.34 16.69 -9.88
C GLU A 60 -28.91 17.97 -9.16
N GLN A 61 -29.10 18.03 -7.84
CA GLN A 61 -28.79 19.22 -7.04
C GLN A 61 -27.30 19.51 -6.97
N GLU A 62 -26.46 18.47 -6.91
CA GLU A 62 -25.01 18.65 -6.82
C GLU A 62 -24.36 18.82 -8.18
N GLU A 63 -24.97 18.30 -9.25
CA GLU A 63 -24.58 18.65 -10.62
C GLU A 63 -24.85 20.12 -10.91
N GLU A 64 -26.04 20.62 -10.55
CA GLU A 64 -26.38 22.05 -10.69
C GLU A 64 -25.43 22.93 -9.86
N GLU A 65 -25.12 22.55 -8.61
CA GLU A 65 -24.16 23.29 -7.77
C GLU A 65 -22.72 23.25 -8.33
N GLU A 66 -22.26 22.14 -8.92
CA GLU A 66 -20.94 22.09 -9.57
C GLU A 66 -20.91 22.90 -10.88
N GLU A 67 -21.93 22.83 -11.72
CA GLU A 67 -22.02 23.62 -12.96
C GLU A 67 -22.08 25.13 -12.65
N GLU A 68 -22.86 25.55 -11.65
CA GLU A 68 -22.90 26.95 -11.18
C GLU A 68 -21.55 27.41 -10.61
N ASP A 69 -20.88 26.57 -9.79
CA ASP A 69 -19.54 26.85 -9.27
C ASP A 69 -18.50 26.98 -10.42
N GLU A 70 -18.56 26.11 -11.44
CA GLU A 70 -17.67 26.15 -12.61
C GLU A 70 -17.90 27.42 -13.46
N GLU A 71 -19.16 27.78 -13.75
CA GLU A 71 -19.50 29.01 -14.48
C GLU A 71 -19.09 30.28 -13.72
N ASP A 72 -19.27 30.31 -12.39
CA ASP A 72 -18.83 31.41 -11.53
C ASP A 72 -17.29 31.53 -11.50
N GLU A 73 -16.57 30.41 -11.50
CA GLU A 73 -15.11 30.40 -11.56
C GLU A 73 -14.58 30.80 -12.95
N GLU A 74 -15.18 30.33 -14.05
CA GLU A 74 -14.83 30.79 -15.41
C GLU A 74 -15.04 32.30 -15.56
N ASN A 75 -16.16 32.83 -15.02
CA ASN A 75 -16.43 34.26 -14.99
C ASN A 75 -15.43 35.03 -14.12
N LYS A 76 -14.96 34.49 -12.98
CA LYS A 76 -13.89 35.09 -12.17
C LYS A 76 -12.53 35.09 -12.87
N VAL A 77 -12.20 34.03 -13.59
CA VAL A 77 -10.95 33.90 -14.35
C VAL A 77 -10.93 34.88 -15.53
N GLN A 78 -12.05 35.09 -16.22
CA GLN A 78 -12.16 36.08 -17.29
C GLN A 78 -11.98 37.54 -16.80
N VAL A 79 -12.28 37.83 -15.53
CA VAL A 79 -12.13 39.18 -14.93
C VAL A 79 -10.73 39.45 -14.37
N LYS A 80 -9.89 38.43 -14.13
CA LYS A 80 -8.53 38.57 -13.58
C LYS A 80 -7.43 38.08 -14.53
N VAL A 81 -7.27 38.75 -15.67
CA VAL A 81 -5.99 38.72 -16.39
C VAL A 81 -5.06 39.76 -15.77
N GLN A 82 -4.41 39.41 -14.66
CA GLN A 82 -3.02 39.79 -14.34
C GLN A 82 -2.59 39.23 -12.97
N ASP A 83 -1.53 38.43 -13.04
CA ASP A 83 -0.60 37.97 -12.00
C ASP A 83 -1.01 36.94 -10.95
N LYS A 84 -0.22 35.85 -10.99
CA LYS A 84 0.01 34.73 -10.06
C LYS A 84 -1.01 33.59 -10.08
N GLN A 85 -0.57 32.48 -10.70
CA GLN A 85 -1.14 31.14 -10.60
C GLN A 85 -1.02 30.62 -9.17
N GLU A 86 -2.04 30.88 -8.36
CA GLU A 86 -2.31 30.12 -7.15
C GLU A 86 -2.98 28.81 -7.58
N GLN A 87 -2.33 27.67 -7.33
CA GLN A 87 -2.92 26.36 -7.63
C GLN A 87 -4.09 26.13 -6.66
N LEU A 88 -5.31 26.31 -7.17
CA LEU A 88 -6.55 26.07 -6.45
C LEU A 88 -6.67 24.59 -6.09
N GLN A 89 -7.01 24.30 -4.83
CA GLN A 89 -7.31 22.93 -4.39
C GLN A 89 -8.81 22.65 -4.61
N PRO A 90 -9.17 21.49 -5.17
CA PRO A 90 -10.59 21.15 -5.40
C PRO A 90 -11.36 21.14 -4.08
N LYS A 91 -12.59 21.70 -4.12
CA LYS A 91 -13.53 21.85 -2.99
C LYS A 91 -13.82 20.51 -2.31
N TYR A 92 -13.73 19.41 -3.06
CA TYR A 92 -13.90 18.06 -2.57
C TYR A 92 -12.68 17.16 -2.84
N LYS A 93 -11.82 17.00 -1.84
CA LYS A 93 -10.72 16.02 -1.90
C LYS A 93 -11.27 14.62 -1.59
N GLY A 94 -11.13 13.69 -2.52
CA GLY A 94 -11.39 12.27 -2.30
C GLY A 94 -12.70 11.73 -2.89
N LEU A 95 -13.43 12.51 -3.70
CA LEU A 95 -14.43 11.92 -4.60
C LEU A 95 -13.71 11.06 -5.65
N HIS A 96 -14.09 9.79 -5.72
CA HIS A 96 -13.56 8.84 -6.69
C HIS A 96 -14.64 8.53 -7.72
N PHE A 97 -14.69 9.35 -8.76
CA PHE A 97 -15.51 9.04 -9.93
C PHE A 97 -14.95 7.79 -10.62
N GLY A 98 -15.81 6.79 -10.85
CA GLY A 98 -15.44 5.51 -11.44
C GLY A 98 -14.92 4.43 -10.48
N ARG A 99 -14.19 3.47 -11.05
CA ARG A 99 -13.85 2.20 -10.38
C ARG A 99 -12.64 2.35 -9.45
N CYS A 100 -12.78 1.84 -8.23
CA CYS A 100 -11.68 1.79 -7.26
C CYS A 100 -10.76 0.59 -7.46
N ARG A 101 -9.50 0.77 -7.04
CA ARG A 101 -8.47 -0.25 -7.07
C ARG A 101 -7.85 -0.35 -5.67
N MET A 102 -7.41 -1.56 -5.31
CA MET A 102 -6.70 -1.76 -4.05
C MET A 102 -5.46 -0.84 -3.97
N HIS A 103 -5.13 -0.37 -2.77
CA HIS A 103 -3.97 0.47 -2.54
C HIS A 103 -2.66 -0.25 -2.89
N ASN A 104 -2.40 -1.41 -2.27
CA ASN A 104 -1.22 -2.21 -2.55
C ASN A 104 -1.39 -3.68 -2.17
N LYS A 105 -0.51 -4.51 -2.73
CA LYS A 105 -0.16 -5.82 -2.15
C LYS A 105 1.06 -5.63 -1.26
N GLN A 106 0.93 -5.99 0.01
CA GLN A 106 2.05 -6.02 0.94
C GLN A 106 2.70 -7.39 0.86
N PHE A 107 4.01 -7.44 0.64
CA PHE A 107 4.78 -8.68 0.61
C PHE A 107 5.68 -8.80 1.83
N VAL A 108 5.95 -10.04 2.26
CA VAL A 108 7.03 -10.38 3.19
C VAL A 108 7.94 -11.38 2.50
N VAL A 109 9.21 -11.03 2.37
CA VAL A 109 10.18 -11.73 1.52
C VAL A 109 11.47 -11.96 2.30
N CYS A 110 12.05 -13.14 2.18
CA CYS A 110 13.40 -13.41 2.69
C CYS A 110 14.47 -12.67 1.87
N PRO A 111 15.66 -12.40 2.43
CA PRO A 111 16.78 -11.83 1.67
C PRO A 111 17.17 -12.63 0.41
N CYS A 112 16.89 -13.94 0.38
CA CYS A 112 17.06 -14.82 -0.78
C CYS A 112 15.93 -14.69 -1.84
N SER A 113 15.04 -13.72 -1.71
CA SER A 113 13.90 -13.44 -2.60
C SER A 113 12.73 -14.44 -2.56
N ILE A 114 12.76 -15.40 -1.63
CA ILE A 114 11.61 -16.27 -1.35
C ILE A 114 10.49 -15.44 -0.71
N VAL A 115 9.30 -15.48 -1.30
CA VAL A 115 8.11 -14.83 -0.74
C VAL A 115 7.53 -15.71 0.36
N LEU A 116 7.46 -15.20 1.58
CA LEU A 116 6.89 -15.92 2.73
C LEU A 116 5.38 -15.76 2.79
N ALA A 117 4.90 -14.54 2.55
CA ALA A 117 3.48 -14.22 2.60
C ALA A 117 3.18 -12.92 1.85
N TRP A 118 1.90 -12.70 1.56
CA TRP A 118 1.41 -11.44 1.05
C TRP A 118 0.00 -11.14 1.61
N ALA A 119 -0.40 -9.87 1.57
CA ALA A 119 -1.76 -9.44 1.90
C ALA A 119 -2.24 -8.30 0.98
N THR A 120 -3.55 -8.19 0.82
CA THR A 120 -4.19 -7.07 0.12
C THR A 120 -4.50 -5.94 1.09
N PHE A 121 -3.98 -4.75 0.82
CA PHE A 121 -4.35 -3.53 1.51
C PHE A 121 -5.22 -2.69 0.59
N TYR A 122 -6.47 -2.47 0.99
CA TYR A 122 -7.47 -1.85 0.13
C TYR A 122 -7.44 -0.32 0.21
N GLY A 123 -7.43 0.25 1.42
CA GLY A 123 -7.53 1.70 1.60
C GLY A 123 -6.23 2.41 1.95
N SER A 124 -5.27 1.75 2.60
CA SER A 124 -3.98 2.36 2.96
C SER A 124 -2.96 1.32 3.41
N GLU A 125 -1.68 1.69 3.31
CA GLU A 125 -0.56 1.02 3.98
C GLU A 125 -0.38 1.54 5.42
N GLY A 126 -1.46 1.53 6.19
CA GLY A 126 -1.46 1.98 7.58
C GLY A 126 -0.86 0.96 8.54
N MET A 127 -0.30 1.42 9.67
CA MET A 127 0.28 0.51 10.69
C MET A 127 -0.77 -0.39 11.36
N PHE A 128 -2.03 0.03 11.35
CA PHE A 128 -3.17 -0.80 11.75
C PHE A 128 -3.43 -1.98 10.80
N SER A 129 -2.89 -1.95 9.57
CA SER A 129 -2.92 -3.07 8.62
C SER A 129 -1.62 -3.86 8.68
N VAL A 130 -0.47 -3.17 8.69
CA VAL A 130 0.87 -3.80 8.67
C VAL A 130 1.14 -4.64 9.92
N ALA A 131 0.91 -4.09 11.13
CA ALA A 131 1.25 -4.82 12.35
C ALA A 131 0.41 -6.11 12.51
N PRO A 132 -0.93 -6.09 12.34
CA PRO A 132 -1.73 -7.31 12.36
C PRO A 132 -1.38 -8.29 11.24
N PHE A 133 -1.00 -7.81 10.06
CA PHE A 133 -0.54 -8.67 8.96
C PHE A 133 0.76 -9.42 9.34
N LEU A 134 1.77 -8.71 9.85
CA LEU A 134 3.01 -9.35 10.31
C LEU A 134 2.75 -10.32 11.47
N MET A 135 1.85 -9.97 12.39
CA MET A 135 1.47 -10.85 13.49
C MET A 135 0.65 -12.06 13.03
N SER A 136 -0.09 -11.99 11.92
CA SER A 136 -0.86 -13.13 11.41
C SER A 136 0.04 -14.15 10.71
N ILE A 137 1.04 -13.69 9.96
CA ILE A 137 1.99 -14.55 9.24
C ILE A 137 3.11 -15.10 10.13
N LEU A 138 3.50 -14.35 11.17
CA LEU A 138 4.55 -14.70 12.12
C LEU A 138 3.94 -14.71 13.53
N PRO A 139 3.12 -15.71 13.90
CA PRO A 139 2.20 -15.65 15.04
C PRO A 139 2.84 -15.70 16.42
N THR A 140 4.16 -15.81 16.52
CA THR A 140 4.87 -15.81 17.80
C THR A 140 6.11 -14.93 17.76
N CYS A 141 6.56 -14.43 18.92
CA CYS A 141 7.83 -13.68 19.02
C CYS A 141 9.02 -14.45 18.44
N LYS A 142 9.01 -15.80 18.52
CA LYS A 142 10.07 -16.66 17.97
C LYS A 142 9.98 -16.83 16.45
N ALA A 143 8.79 -16.64 15.88
CA ALA A 143 8.60 -16.69 14.43
C ALA A 143 9.02 -15.37 13.79
N MET A 144 8.91 -14.25 14.51
CA MET A 144 9.40 -12.96 14.05
C MET A 144 10.91 -13.02 13.75
N PRO A 145 11.38 -12.36 12.67
CA PRO A 145 12.80 -12.31 12.37
C PRO A 145 13.56 -11.49 13.43
N GLU A 146 14.85 -11.75 13.57
CA GLU A 146 15.73 -10.91 14.39
C GLU A 146 15.89 -9.52 13.74
N VAL A 147 15.82 -9.43 12.40
CA VAL A 147 15.89 -8.17 11.65
C VAL A 147 14.71 -8.07 10.67
N LEU A 148 13.95 -6.98 10.75
CA LEU A 148 12.89 -6.66 9.79
C LEU A 148 13.24 -5.40 9.02
N PHE A 149 13.40 -5.51 7.71
CA PHE A 149 13.48 -4.35 6.82
C PHE A 149 12.08 -3.96 6.35
N PHE A 150 11.76 -2.68 6.53
CA PHE A 150 10.55 -2.05 6.02
C PHE A 150 10.85 -0.57 5.85
N ASP A 151 10.46 0.02 4.73
CA ASP A 151 10.77 1.42 4.44
C ASP A 151 10.08 2.35 5.46
N ASN A 152 8.89 2.00 5.94
CA ASN A 152 8.14 2.77 6.93
C ASN A 152 8.30 2.26 8.38
N ASN A 153 9.44 1.60 8.68
CA ASN A 153 9.72 1.08 10.03
C ASN A 153 9.78 2.18 11.11
N CYS A 154 10.10 3.42 10.74
CA CYS A 154 10.09 4.54 11.67
C CYS A 154 8.67 4.78 12.23
N THR A 155 7.65 4.74 11.38
CA THR A 155 6.24 4.87 11.78
C THR A 155 5.76 3.62 12.49
N LEU A 156 6.19 2.43 12.07
CA LEU A 156 5.86 1.17 12.76
C LEU A 156 6.41 1.18 14.20
N GLY A 157 7.68 1.54 14.36
CA GLY A 157 8.33 1.63 15.66
C GLY A 157 7.59 2.60 16.59
N GLN A 158 7.27 3.79 16.11
CA GLN A 158 6.47 4.76 16.87
C GLN A 158 5.06 4.24 17.20
N TYR A 159 4.39 3.59 16.24
CA TYR A 159 3.07 2.99 16.42
C TYR A 159 3.06 1.96 17.56
N LEU A 160 4.13 1.17 17.68
CA LEU A 160 4.24 0.12 18.70
C LEU A 160 4.45 0.69 20.12
N ILE A 161 4.95 1.91 20.28
CA ILE A 161 5.22 2.49 21.61
C ILE A 161 3.92 2.54 22.44
N GLY A 162 3.94 1.85 23.58
CA GLY A 162 2.79 1.80 24.51
C GLY A 162 1.66 0.86 24.08
N ARG A 163 1.81 0.11 22.99
CA ARG A 163 0.80 -0.84 22.49
C ARG A 163 1.09 -2.29 22.87
N PRO A 164 0.06 -3.14 23.05
CA PRO A 164 0.26 -4.55 23.38
C PRO A 164 1.01 -5.32 22.28
N GLU A 165 0.85 -4.91 21.01
CA GLU A 165 1.54 -5.49 19.85
C GLU A 165 3.07 -5.42 19.99
N ALA A 166 3.62 -4.43 20.71
CA ALA A 166 5.07 -4.26 20.91
C ALA A 166 5.74 -5.50 21.50
N LYS A 167 5.03 -6.27 22.34
CA LYS A 167 5.52 -7.52 22.91
C LYS A 167 5.91 -8.53 21.82
N HIS A 168 5.23 -8.49 20.69
CA HIS A 168 5.45 -9.38 19.55
C HIS A 168 6.77 -9.09 18.83
N PHE A 169 7.13 -7.80 18.74
CA PHE A 169 8.31 -7.29 18.04
C PHE A 169 9.54 -7.11 18.96
N LYS A 170 9.44 -7.49 20.24
CA LYS A 170 10.47 -7.20 21.27
C LYS A 170 11.87 -7.74 20.95
N GLU A 171 11.95 -8.80 20.15
CA GLU A 171 13.19 -9.49 19.75
C GLU A 171 13.58 -9.15 18.30
N THR A 172 12.86 -8.22 17.66
CA THR A 172 13.06 -7.82 16.27
C THR A 172 13.61 -6.41 16.20
N VAL A 173 14.73 -6.25 15.52
CA VAL A 173 15.28 -4.96 15.13
C VAL A 173 14.52 -4.44 13.91
N LEU A 174 13.96 -3.23 14.02
CA LEU A 174 13.22 -2.56 12.95
C LEU A 174 14.14 -1.59 12.20
N VAL A 175 14.53 -1.95 10.97
CA VAL A 175 15.53 -1.20 10.19
C VAL A 175 14.93 -0.65 8.90
N VAL A 176 15.31 0.57 8.53
CA VAL A 176 15.01 1.13 7.21
C VAL A 176 16.20 0.93 6.27
N ASP A 177 15.95 0.72 4.98
CA ASP A 177 17.02 0.62 3.98
C ASP A 177 17.82 1.92 3.85
N VAL A 178 19.10 1.81 3.49
CA VAL A 178 20.03 2.95 3.32
C VAL A 178 19.49 3.98 2.32
N PHE A 179 18.83 3.54 1.24
CA PHE A 179 18.23 4.43 0.28
C PHE A 179 17.07 5.21 0.90
N HIS A 180 16.21 4.54 1.69
CA HIS A 180 15.10 5.19 2.38
C HIS A 180 15.64 6.26 3.35
N TYR A 181 16.65 5.91 4.16
CA TYR A 181 17.31 6.84 5.07
C TYR A 181 17.81 8.09 4.33
N LYS A 182 18.55 7.90 3.21
CA LYS A 182 19.14 9.01 2.45
C LYS A 182 18.12 9.89 1.71
N THR A 183 17.01 9.32 1.24
CA THR A 183 16.11 10.01 0.28
C THR A 183 14.79 10.49 0.88
N LYS A 184 14.26 9.80 1.90
CA LYS A 184 12.95 10.10 2.49
C LYS A 184 13.05 10.77 3.85
N HIS A 185 14.16 10.59 4.56
CA HIS A 185 14.37 11.13 5.89
C HIS A 185 15.74 11.83 5.98
N ALA A 186 15.89 12.92 5.23
CA ALA A 186 16.97 13.87 5.47
C ALA A 186 16.77 14.54 6.83
N ASP A 187 17.74 14.38 7.75
CA ASP A 187 18.05 15.06 9.04
C ASP A 187 16.94 15.43 10.04
N ASN A 188 15.65 15.43 9.68
CA ASN A 188 14.54 15.94 10.49
C ASN A 188 13.74 14.84 11.22
N ASN A 189 13.89 13.56 10.85
CA ASN A 189 13.19 12.46 11.55
C ASN A 189 14.11 11.83 12.60
N VAL A 190 14.14 12.45 13.79
CA VAL A 190 14.96 12.03 14.93
C VAL A 190 14.75 10.55 15.27
N TYR A 191 13.51 10.06 15.22
CA TYR A 191 13.24 8.67 15.55
C TYR A 191 13.90 7.69 14.57
N CYS A 192 13.83 8.00 13.28
CA CYS A 192 14.42 7.15 12.25
C CYS A 192 15.95 7.08 12.41
N SER A 193 16.62 8.22 12.63
CA SER A 193 18.08 8.26 12.79
C SER A 193 18.58 7.60 14.07
N THR A 194 17.78 7.58 15.13
CA THR A 194 18.15 6.96 16.41
C THR A 194 17.80 5.48 16.52
N HIS A 195 16.68 5.05 15.93
CA HIS A 195 16.13 3.71 16.17
C HIS A 195 16.07 2.80 14.95
N CYS A 196 16.06 3.36 13.74
CA CYS A 196 15.89 2.57 12.51
C CYS A 196 17.07 2.67 11.54
N ASN A 197 18.08 3.48 11.86
CA ASN A 197 19.25 3.68 11.01
C ASN A 197 20.10 2.40 10.95
N LEU A 198 20.23 1.83 9.75
CA LEU A 198 21.02 0.63 9.51
C LEU A 198 22.49 0.79 9.95
N ALA A 199 23.06 2.00 9.88
CA ALA A 199 24.43 2.26 10.33
C ALA A 199 24.63 2.09 11.85
N SER A 200 23.56 2.05 12.63
CA SER A 200 23.59 1.79 14.07
C SER A 200 23.76 0.31 14.42
N PHE A 201 23.75 -0.59 13.43
CA PHE A 201 23.84 -2.04 13.59
C PHE A 201 25.08 -2.59 12.86
N PRO A 202 26.30 -2.38 13.41
CA PRO A 202 27.54 -2.82 12.77
C PRO A 202 27.61 -4.35 12.55
N GLU A 203 26.86 -5.13 13.33
CA GLU A 203 26.71 -6.57 13.15
C GLU A 203 26.06 -6.99 11.82
N LEU A 204 25.38 -6.05 11.13
CA LEU A 204 24.75 -6.29 9.83
C LEU A 204 25.67 -5.90 8.66
N TYR A 205 26.87 -5.38 8.94
CA TYR A 205 27.83 -4.95 7.93
C TYR A 205 29.09 -5.81 7.99
N ASP A 206 29.44 -6.44 6.88
CA ASP A 206 30.69 -7.18 6.76
C ASP A 206 31.82 -6.25 6.30
N LEU A 207 32.74 -5.96 7.22
CA LEU A 207 33.93 -5.15 6.97
C LEU A 207 34.91 -5.79 5.97
N ALA A 208 34.91 -7.12 5.83
CA ALA A 208 35.85 -7.80 4.94
C ALA A 208 35.41 -7.71 3.47
N SER A 209 34.10 -7.84 3.22
CA SER A 209 33.53 -7.72 1.87
C SER A 209 33.06 -6.32 1.51
N GLU A 210 33.01 -5.40 2.48
CA GLU A 210 32.40 -4.07 2.34
C GLU A 210 30.93 -4.13 1.88
N THR A 211 30.19 -5.15 2.33
CA THR A 211 28.79 -5.36 1.96
C THR A 211 27.88 -5.57 3.18
N TRP A 212 26.61 -5.25 3.03
CA TRP A 212 25.58 -5.57 4.01
C TRP A 212 25.26 -7.07 4.00
N THR A 213 25.10 -7.66 5.18
CA THR A 213 24.83 -9.10 5.35
C THR A 213 23.54 -9.55 4.68
N PHE A 214 22.52 -8.70 4.65
CA PHE A 214 21.22 -9.02 4.06
C PHE A 214 20.92 -8.15 2.84
N ASN A 215 20.34 -8.78 1.83
CA ASN A 215 19.76 -8.08 0.70
C ASN A 215 18.44 -7.40 1.10
N SER A 216 18.53 -6.17 1.60
CA SER A 216 17.38 -5.31 1.92
C SER A 216 16.53 -4.94 0.70
N SER A 217 17.03 -5.14 -0.53
CA SER A 217 16.32 -4.86 -1.77
C SER A 217 15.48 -6.04 -2.30
N ALA A 218 15.50 -7.20 -1.62
CA ALA A 218 14.83 -8.43 -2.07
C ALA A 218 13.32 -8.23 -2.34
N CYS A 219 12.63 -7.46 -1.49
CA CYS A 219 11.21 -7.17 -1.69
C CYS A 219 10.99 -6.27 -2.92
N LYS A 220 11.81 -5.23 -3.12
CA LYS A 220 11.76 -4.36 -4.31
C LYS A 220 12.03 -5.13 -5.62
N GLN A 221 12.98 -6.07 -5.60
CA GLN A 221 13.25 -6.94 -6.75
C GLN A 221 12.05 -7.84 -7.06
N THR A 222 11.42 -8.40 -6.02
CA THR A 222 10.21 -9.21 -6.15
C THR A 222 9.04 -8.38 -6.69
N ASN A 223 8.83 -7.16 -6.19
CA ASN A 223 7.85 -6.20 -6.68
C ASN A 223 8.08 -5.89 -8.17
N THR A 224 9.34 -5.68 -8.57
CA THR A 224 9.70 -5.47 -9.98
C THR A 224 9.38 -6.67 -10.85
N TRP A 225 9.60 -7.89 -10.35
CA TRP A 225 9.27 -9.12 -11.07
C TRP A 225 7.77 -9.28 -11.27
N ILE A 226 6.95 -9.11 -10.22
CA ILE A 226 5.51 -9.31 -10.32
C ILE A 226 4.83 -8.23 -11.18
N CYS A 227 5.37 -7.00 -11.20
CA CYS A 227 4.88 -5.94 -12.09
C CYS A 227 5.01 -6.28 -13.59
N LYS A 228 5.81 -7.27 -13.98
CA LYS A 228 5.85 -7.76 -15.37
C LYS A 228 4.51 -8.34 -15.83
N TYR A 229 3.69 -8.81 -14.90
CA TYR A 229 2.35 -9.35 -15.15
C TYR A 229 1.24 -8.31 -14.98
N GLN A 230 1.58 -7.05 -14.65
CA GLN A 230 0.61 -6.01 -14.31
C GLN A 230 -0.47 -5.80 -15.37
N GLY A 231 -0.13 -5.87 -16.66
CA GLY A 231 -1.11 -5.74 -17.75
C GLY A 231 -2.16 -6.84 -17.76
N GLN A 232 -1.78 -8.08 -17.40
CA GLN A 232 -2.71 -9.20 -17.31
C GLN A 232 -3.55 -9.12 -16.02
N LEU A 233 -2.90 -8.77 -14.91
CA LEU A 233 -3.51 -8.69 -13.59
C LEU A 233 -4.60 -7.61 -13.48
N GLN A 234 -4.48 -6.52 -14.23
CA GLN A 234 -5.41 -5.38 -14.17
C GLN A 234 -6.83 -5.69 -14.61
N GLU A 235 -6.99 -6.68 -15.49
CA GLU A 235 -8.29 -7.07 -16.08
C GLU A 235 -8.89 -8.30 -15.41
N MET A 236 -8.15 -8.95 -14.51
CA MET A 236 -8.62 -10.14 -13.80
C MET A 236 -9.68 -9.79 -12.77
N SER A 237 -10.67 -10.69 -12.62
CA SER A 237 -11.53 -10.68 -11.43
C SER A 237 -10.68 -10.92 -10.18
N ALA A 238 -11.16 -10.48 -9.01
CA ALA A 238 -10.43 -10.65 -7.74
C ALA A 238 -10.04 -12.12 -7.47
N ILE A 239 -10.92 -13.06 -7.77
CA ILE A 239 -10.66 -14.50 -7.57
C ILE A 239 -9.54 -14.99 -8.49
N GLN A 240 -9.60 -14.65 -9.78
CA GLN A 240 -8.56 -15.04 -10.75
C GLN A 240 -7.22 -14.39 -10.42
N PHE A 241 -7.25 -13.14 -9.98
CA PHE A 241 -6.08 -12.40 -9.55
C PHE A 241 -5.38 -13.12 -8.38
N GLU A 242 -6.12 -13.47 -7.32
CA GLU A 242 -5.54 -14.11 -6.14
C GLU A 242 -5.00 -15.50 -6.46
N PHE A 243 -5.77 -16.30 -7.19
CA PHE A 243 -5.33 -17.62 -7.65
C PHE A 243 -4.04 -17.53 -8.50
N PHE A 244 -4.02 -16.61 -9.48
CA PHE A 244 -2.83 -16.42 -10.32
C PHE A 244 -1.62 -16.02 -9.47
N LEU A 245 -1.80 -15.08 -8.54
CA LEU A 245 -0.72 -14.59 -7.71
C LEU A 245 -0.13 -15.72 -6.85
N ASP A 246 -0.98 -16.53 -6.22
CA ASP A 246 -0.55 -17.67 -5.41
C ASP A 246 0.23 -18.71 -6.23
N GLU A 247 -0.30 -19.11 -7.39
CA GLU A 247 0.34 -20.12 -8.24
C GLU A 247 1.68 -19.63 -8.80
N VAL A 248 1.76 -18.38 -9.26
CA VAL A 248 2.97 -17.82 -9.84
C VAL A 248 4.05 -17.56 -8.78
N ILE A 249 3.66 -17.14 -7.56
CA ILE A 249 4.59 -17.02 -6.43
C ILE A 249 5.11 -18.40 -6.02
N LYS A 250 4.22 -19.39 -5.90
CA LYS A 250 4.61 -20.75 -5.53
C LYS A 250 5.62 -21.33 -6.52
N ALA A 251 5.34 -21.26 -7.82
CA ALA A 251 6.25 -21.74 -8.85
C ALA A 251 7.60 -20.99 -8.85
N ARG A 252 7.59 -19.67 -8.61
CA ARG A 252 8.84 -18.90 -8.46
C ARG A 252 9.64 -19.33 -7.23
N ASN A 253 8.98 -19.51 -6.10
CA ASN A 253 9.64 -19.94 -4.87
C ASN A 253 10.28 -21.32 -5.06
N GLU A 254 9.59 -22.28 -5.69
CA GLU A 254 10.12 -23.61 -6.02
C GLU A 254 11.40 -23.49 -6.88
N ALA A 255 11.37 -22.69 -7.95
CA ALA A 255 12.53 -22.47 -8.82
C ALA A 255 13.72 -21.79 -8.10
N ILE A 256 13.45 -20.86 -7.16
CA ILE A 256 14.52 -20.24 -6.35
C ILE A 256 15.11 -21.26 -5.38
N VAL A 257 14.29 -22.07 -4.72
CA VAL A 257 14.78 -23.10 -3.78
C VAL A 257 15.66 -24.11 -4.53
N GLU A 258 15.23 -24.61 -5.69
CA GLU A 258 16.02 -25.52 -6.53
C GLU A 258 17.37 -24.90 -6.91
N GLY A 259 17.40 -23.61 -7.22
CA GLY A 259 18.64 -22.89 -7.53
C GLY A 259 19.56 -22.60 -6.33
N LEU A 260 19.09 -22.78 -5.09
CA LEU A 260 19.88 -22.60 -3.86
C LEU A 260 20.48 -23.91 -3.34
N GLU A 261 19.96 -25.06 -3.78
CA GLU A 261 20.47 -26.39 -3.40
C GLU A 261 21.71 -26.83 -4.22
N HIS A 262 22.15 -25.99 -5.16
CA HIS A 262 23.30 -26.22 -6.06
C HIS A 262 24.35 -25.11 -5.92
#